data_AF-A0A521X5T5-F1
#
_entry.id   AF-A0A521X5T5-F1
#
_cell.length_a   1.000
_cell.length_b   1.000
_cell.length_c   1.000
_cell.angle_alpha   90.00
_cell.angle_beta   90.00
_cell.angle_gamma   90.00
#
_symmetry.space_group_name_H-M   'P 1'
#
loop_
_entity.id
_entity.type
_entity.pdbx_description
1 polymer ?
#
loop_
_entity_poly.entity_id
_entity_poly.type
_entity_poly.pdbx_seq_one_letter_code
_entity_poly.pdbx_strand_id
1 'polypeptide(L)'
;MPADILLTVVATSVVQSIFGVGVLLFGTPLLLLLGYGFVDALGVLLPVSIAISALQVLRHYEDVDTGFYKNVLVYSIPLVVLFLMVVTSVKINISLLIGPLLVFVALKNF
;
A
#
# COMPACT_ATOMS: atom_id res chain seq x y z
N MET A 1 -10.31 7.55 -17.08
CA MET A 1 -9.97 7.24 -15.67
C MET A 1 -10.32 8.46 -14.84
N PRO A 2 -10.95 8.32 -13.67
CA PRO A 2 -11.33 9.47 -12.83
C PRO A 2 -10.08 10.25 -12.45
N ALA A 3 -10.10 11.57 -12.61
CA ALA A 3 -8.95 12.43 -12.31
C ALA A 3 -8.52 12.36 -10.83
N ASP A 4 -9.46 11.97 -9.96
CA ASP A 4 -9.32 11.85 -8.52
C ASP A 4 -8.38 10.70 -8.13
N ILE A 5 -8.42 9.59 -8.89
CA ILE A 5 -7.52 8.45 -8.69
C ILE A 5 -6.11 8.84 -9.11
N LEU A 6 -5.96 9.54 -10.24
CA LEU A 6 -4.66 9.98 -10.73
C LEU A 6 -3.98 10.91 -9.73
N LEU A 7 -4.72 11.88 -9.18
CA LEU A 7 -4.21 12.82 -8.18
C LEU A 7 -3.77 12.09 -6.90
N THR A 8 -4.58 11.15 -6.42
CA THR A 8 -4.27 10.33 -5.24
C THR A 8 -3.01 9.50 -5.46
N VAL A 9 -2.89 8.86 -6.62
CA VAL A 9 -1.72 8.06 -6.98
C VAL A 9 -0.47 8.94 -7.05
N VAL A 10 -0.52 10.10 -7.73
CA VAL A 10 0.63 11.00 -7.83
C VAL A 10 1.08 11.51 -6.46
N ALA A 11 0.15 11.99 -5.62
CA ALA A 11 0.47 12.50 -4.30
C ALA A 11 1.07 11.41 -3.39
N THR A 12 0.48 10.23 -3.38
CA THR A 12 0.96 9.12 -2.55
C THR A 12 2.26 8.50 -3.08
N SER A 13 2.53 8.59 -4.38
CA SER A 13 3.78 8.14 -5.01
C SER A 13 4.98 8.98 -4.56
N VAL A 14 4.81 10.29 -4.36
CA VAL A 14 5.85 11.16 -3.80
C VAL A 14 6.20 10.74 -2.38
N VAL A 15 5.19 10.49 -1.54
CA VAL A 15 5.37 10.01 -0.17
C VAL A 15 6.03 8.62 -0.16
N GLN A 16 5.64 7.72 -1.06
CA GLN A 16 6.26 6.41 -1.19
C GLN A 16 7.71 6.45 -1.64
N SER A 17 8.09 7.40 -2.50
CA SER A 17 9.49 7.54 -2.88
C SER A 17 10.37 8.09 -1.75
N ILE A 18 9.78 8.74 -0.73
CA ILE A 18 10.50 9.29 0.43
C ILE A 18 10.53 8.28 1.59
N PHE A 19 9.42 7.58 1.84
CA PHE A 19 9.24 6.70 3.01
C PHE A 19 9.14 5.21 2.66
N GLY A 20 9.16 4.83 1.38
CA GLY A 20 9.12 3.44 0.91
C GLY A 20 7.75 2.76 0.90
N VAL A 21 6.81 3.15 1.78
CA VAL A 21 5.49 2.47 1.98
C VAL A 21 4.24 3.37 1.83
N GLY A 22 4.40 4.55 1.25
CA GLY A 22 3.36 5.60 1.24
C GLY A 22 2.06 5.31 0.45
N VAL A 23 2.12 4.65 -0.70
CA VAL A 23 0.96 4.42 -1.58
C VAL A 23 -0.02 3.44 -0.96
N LEU A 24 0.46 2.34 -0.38
CA LEU A 24 -0.44 1.38 0.27
C LEU A 24 -0.94 1.86 1.63
N LEU A 25 -0.10 2.53 2.43
CA LEU A 25 -0.47 3.01 3.76
C LEU A 25 -1.51 4.12 3.70
N PHE A 26 -1.32 5.10 2.81
CA PHE A 26 -2.21 6.27 2.69
C PHE A 26 -3.23 6.15 1.56
N GLY A 27 -2.86 5.51 0.44
CA GLY A 27 -3.76 5.38 -0.71
C GLY A 27 -4.94 4.44 -0.45
N THR A 28 -4.76 3.38 0.33
CA THR A 28 -5.85 2.44 0.68
C THR A 28 -6.97 3.13 1.46
N PRO A 29 -6.71 3.83 2.58
CA PRO A 29 -7.76 4.59 3.27
C PRO A 29 -8.34 5.74 2.43
N LEU A 30 -7.53 6.42 1.59
CA LEU A 30 -8.04 7.49 0.71
C LEU A 30 -9.04 6.95 -0.32
N LEU A 31 -8.71 5.86 -1.02
CA LEU A 31 -9.59 5.26 -2.02
C LEU A 31 -10.87 4.69 -1.40
N LEU A 32 -10.78 4.15 -0.18
CA LEU A 32 -11.95 3.71 0.58
C LEU A 32 -12.84 4.90 0.99
N LEU A 33 -12.27 6.02 1.40
CA LEU A 33 -13.01 7.26 1.69
C LEU A 33 -13.68 7.83 0.43
N LEU A 34 -13.07 7.66 -0.74
CA LEU A 34 -13.63 8.00 -2.04
C LEU A 34 -14.73 7.03 -2.52
N GLY A 35 -15.04 6.00 -1.73
CA GLY A 35 -16.12 5.04 -2.01
C GLY A 35 -15.72 3.86 -2.89
N TYR A 36 -14.43 3.68 -3.19
CA TYR A 36 -13.94 2.51 -3.93
C TYR A 36 -13.87 1.28 -3.02
N GLY A 37 -14.11 0.10 -3.59
CA GLY A 37 -13.96 -1.16 -2.86
C GLY A 37 -12.51 -1.41 -2.46
N PHE A 38 -12.29 -2.11 -1.34
CA PHE A 38 -10.95 -2.49 -0.89
C PHE A 38 -10.18 -3.29 -1.96
N VAL A 39 -10.88 -4.20 -2.66
CA VAL A 39 -10.29 -5.02 -3.73
C VAL A 39 -9.89 -4.15 -4.93
N ASP A 40 -10.71 -3.16 -5.30
CA ASP A 40 -10.38 -2.22 -6.40
C ASP A 40 -9.21 -1.32 -6.04
N ALA A 41 -9.17 -0.82 -4.80
CA ALA A 41 -8.06 -0.02 -4.29
C ALA A 41 -6.75 -0.82 -4.32
N LEU A 42 -6.74 -2.06 -3.79
CA LEU A 42 -5.58 -2.93 -3.86
C LEU A 42 -5.17 -3.26 -5.30
N GLY A 43 -6.13 -3.51 -6.20
CA GLY A 43 -5.87 -3.80 -7.60
C GLY A 43 -5.08 -2.70 -8.32
N VAL A 44 -5.26 -1.43 -7.91
CA VAL A 44 -4.54 -0.28 -8.47
C VAL A 44 -3.28 0.04 -7.67
N LEU A 45 -3.36 0.10 -6.35
CA LEU A 45 -2.27 0.56 -5.48
C LEU A 45 -1.12 -0.44 -5.38
N LEU A 46 -1.42 -1.75 -5.40
CA LEU A 46 -0.42 -2.80 -5.24
C LEU A 46 0.59 -2.86 -6.40
N PRO A 47 0.19 -2.90 -7.69
CA PRO A 47 1.14 -2.88 -8.79
C PRO A 47 1.94 -1.57 -8.85
N VAL A 48 1.28 -0.43 -8.57
CA VAL A 48 1.96 0.88 -8.50
C VAL A 48 3.02 0.88 -7.40
N SER A 49 2.69 0.36 -6.22
CA SER A 49 3.61 0.29 -5.10
C SER A 49 4.85 -0.57 -5.42
N ILE A 50 4.63 -1.77 -5.96
CA ILE A 50 5.73 -2.67 -6.36
C ILE A 50 6.63 -2.00 -7.42
N ALA A 51 6.04 -1.32 -8.40
CA ALA A 51 6.80 -0.64 -9.44
C ALA A 51 7.72 0.46 -8.86
N ILE A 52 7.21 1.30 -7.96
CA ILE A 52 8.00 2.37 -7.33
C ILE A 52 9.08 1.76 -6.41
N SER A 53 8.76 0.72 -5.65
CA SER A 53 9.73 0.03 -4.79
C SER A 53 10.83 -0.65 -5.62
N ALA A 54 10.51 -1.25 -6.76
CA ALA A 54 11.49 -1.83 -7.68
C ALA A 54 12.42 -0.76 -8.29
N LEU A 55 11.84 0.38 -8.71
CA LEU A 55 12.61 1.54 -9.20
C LEU A 55 13.56 2.11 -8.14
N GLN A 56 13.13 2.18 -6.88
CA GLN A 56 13.98 2.62 -5.76
C GLN A 56 15.17 1.68 -5.54
N VAL A 57 14.94 0.37 -5.54
CA VAL A 57 16.01 -0.64 -5.38
C VAL A 57 17.02 -0.58 -6.54
N LEU A 58 16.56 -0.41 -7.78
CA LEU A 58 17.44 -0.25 -8.95
C LEU A 58 18.32 1.01 -8.86
N ARG A 59 17.80 2.08 -8.26
CA ARG A 59 18.49 3.38 -8.19
C ARG A 59 19.48 3.48 -7.02
N HIS A 60 19.34 2.67 -5.98
CA HIS A 60 20.18 2.70 -4.77
C HIS A 60 21.08 1.47 -4.61
N TYR A 61 21.44 0.83 -5.72
CA TYR A 61 22.09 -0.50 -5.76
C TYR A 61 23.45 -0.62 -5.04
N GLU A 62 24.08 0.50 -4.64
CA GLU A 62 25.40 0.50 -3.99
C GLU A 62 25.38 0.19 -2.48
N ASP A 63 24.25 0.34 -1.78
CA ASP A 63 24.14 0.11 -0.31
C ASP A 63 23.13 -1.00 0.06
N VAL A 64 22.58 -1.71 -0.94
CA VAL A 64 21.55 -2.74 -0.68
C VAL A 64 22.21 -4.09 -0.47
N ASP A 65 22.24 -4.54 0.78
CA ASP A 65 22.68 -5.88 1.15
C ASP A 65 21.69 -6.92 0.59
N THR A 66 21.98 -7.39 -0.62
CA THR A 66 21.12 -8.30 -1.40
C THR A 66 20.74 -9.58 -0.65
N GLY A 67 21.59 -10.03 0.29
CA GLY A 67 21.32 -11.19 1.14
C GLY A 67 20.16 -10.95 2.13
N PHE A 68 20.14 -9.79 2.79
CA PHE A 68 19.08 -9.41 3.71
C PHE A 68 17.75 -9.18 2.98
N TYR A 69 17.79 -8.47 1.84
CA TYR A 69 16.58 -8.20 1.05
C TYR A 69 15.94 -9.49 0.52
N LYS A 70 16.74 -10.45 0.05
CA LYS A 70 16.26 -11.76 -0.40
C LYS A 70 15.59 -12.54 0.74
N ASN A 71 16.17 -12.54 1.93
CA ASN A 71 15.57 -13.20 3.08
C ASN A 71 14.24 -12.55 3.46
N VAL A 72 14.20 -11.21 3.59
CA VAL A 72 12.96 -10.48 3.89
C VAL A 72 11.89 -10.76 2.85
N LEU A 73 12.24 -10.78 1.56
CA LEU A 73 11.29 -11.05 0.49
C LEU A 73 10.75 -12.49 0.54
N VAL A 74 11.62 -13.48 0.78
CA VAL A 74 11.24 -14.91 0.89
C VAL A 74 10.36 -15.17 2.11
N TYR A 75 10.60 -14.50 3.23
CA TYR A 75 9.76 -14.67 4.43
C TYR A 75 8.46 -13.86 4.37
N SER A 76 8.48 -12.68 3.76
CA SER A 76 7.34 -11.75 3.77
C SER A 76 6.33 -12.06 2.66
N ILE A 77 6.77 -12.41 1.45
CA ILE A 77 5.86 -12.75 0.33
C ILE A 77 4.86 -13.87 0.68
N PRO A 78 5.26 -15.05 1.20
CA PRO A 78 4.29 -16.11 1.49
C PRO A 78 3.27 -15.69 2.54
N LEU A 79 3.69 -14.87 3.52
CA LEU A 79 2.79 -14.33 4.53
C LEU A 79 1.77 -13.34 3.92
N VAL A 80 2.23 -12.46 3.03
CA VAL A 80 1.37 -11.51 2.30
C VAL A 80 0.36 -12.24 1.41
N VAL A 81 0.81 -13.24 0.64
CA VAL A 81 -0.07 -14.04 -0.21
C VAL A 81 -1.11 -14.80 0.61
N LEU A 82 -0.70 -15.39 1.74
CA LEU A 82 -1.61 -16.09 2.65
C LEU A 82 -2.68 -15.16 3.23
N PHE A 83 -2.28 -13.99 3.75
CA PHE A 83 -3.23 -13.01 4.29
C PHE A 83 -4.14 -12.44 3.21
N LEU A 84 -3.63 -12.21 2.00
CA LEU A 84 -4.43 -11.74 0.88
C LEU A 84 -5.49 -12.78 0.49
N MET A 85 -5.12 -14.06 0.45
CA MET A 85 -6.05 -15.16 0.16
C MET A 85 -7.14 -15.28 1.23
N VAL A 86 -6.79 -15.11 2.51
CA VAL A 86 -7.76 -15.09 3.61
C VAL A 86 -8.69 -13.90 3.49
N VAL A 87 -8.18 -12.69 3.22
CA VAL A 87 -9.00 -11.47 3.08
C VAL A 87 -9.91 -11.50 1.85
N THR A 88 -9.48 -12.13 0.75
CA THR A 88 -10.37 -12.32 -0.41
C THR A 88 -11.43 -13.39 -0.16
N SER A 89 -11.12 -14.43 0.62
CA SER A 89 -12.05 -15.54 0.90
C SER A 89 -13.07 -15.20 2.00
N VAL A 90 -12.64 -14.45 3.01
CA VAL A 90 -13.50 -13.99 4.09
C VAL A 90 -13.98 -12.60 3.72
N LYS A 91 -15.28 -12.43 3.47
CA LYS A 91 -15.92 -11.11 3.32
C LYS A 91 -15.92 -10.35 4.65
N ILE A 92 -14.74 -10.10 5.22
CA ILE A 92 -14.57 -9.22 6.36
C ILE A 92 -14.94 -7.83 5.86
N ASN A 93 -15.82 -7.14 6.58
CA ASN A 93 -16.06 -5.72 6.35
C ASN A 93 -14.81 -4.96 6.80
N ILE A 94 -13.77 -4.96 5.96
CA ILE A 94 -12.50 -4.27 6.21
C ILE A 94 -12.76 -2.79 6.54
N SER A 95 -13.83 -2.20 5.99
CA SER A 95 -14.31 -0.85 6.32
C SER A 95 -14.53 -0.61 7.82
N LEU A 96 -14.96 -1.61 8.59
CA LEU A 96 -15.14 -1.51 10.04
C LEU A 96 -13.80 -1.48 10.79
N LEU A 97 -12.74 -2.07 10.22
CA LEU A 97 -11.39 -2.05 10.79
C LEU A 97 -10.65 -0.76 10.44
N ILE A 98 -10.83 -0.27 9.21
CA ILE A 98 -10.13 0.92 8.69
C ILE A 98 -10.79 2.22 9.18
N GLY A 99 -12.10 2.23 9.41
CA GLY A 99 -12.83 3.38 9.95
C GLY A 99 -12.24 3.94 11.26
N PRO A 100 -12.06 3.13 12.31
CA PRO A 100 -11.43 3.55 13.56
C PRO A 100 -9.98 4.03 13.37
N LEU A 101 -9.21 3.38 12.50
CA LEU A 101 -7.83 3.76 12.20
C LEU A 101 -7.78 5.16 11.55
N LEU A 102 -8.68 5.43 10.62
CA LEU A 102 -8.80 6.75 9.97
C LEU A 102 -9.24 7.83 10.95
N VAL A 103 -10.22 7.54 11.82
CA VAL A 103 -10.63 8.46 12.88
C VAL A 103 -9.46 8.74 13.84
N PHE A 104 -8.67 7.72 14.19
CA PHE A 104 -7.49 7.87 15.03
C PHE A 104 -6.39 8.73 14.37
N VAL A 105 -6.12 8.51 13.08
CA VAL A 105 -5.17 9.34 12.31
C VAL A 105 -5.65 10.78 12.20
N ALA A 106 -6.96 10.99 11.98
CA ALA A 106 -7.56 12.33 11.97
C ALA A 106 -7.46 13.01 13.33
N LEU A 107 -7.69 12.28 14.43
CA LEU A 107 -7.58 12.80 15.80
C LEU A 107 -6.13 13.15 16.18
N LYS A 108 -5.13 12.42 15.66
CA LYS A 108 -3.72 12.68 15.95
C LYS A 108 -3.22 14.04 15.43
N ASN A 109 -3.95 14.67 14.51
CA ASN A 109 -3.63 15.98 13.94
C ASN A 109 -4.37 17.15 14.63
N PHE A 110 -4.98 16.93 15.78
CA PHE A 110 -5.54 17.97 16.65
C PHE A 110 -4.85 17.95 18.01
#